data_AF-A0AAX6NE33-F1
#
_entry.id   AF-A0AAX6NE33-F1
#
_cell.length_a   1.000
_cell.length_b   1.000
_cell.length_c   1.000
_cell.angle_alpha   90.00
_cell.angle_beta   90.00
_cell.angle_gamma   90.00
#
_symmetry.space_group_name_H-M   'P 1'
#
loop_
_entity.id
_entity.type
_entity.pdbx_description
1 polymer ?
#
loop_
_entity_poly.entity_id
_entity_poly.type
_entity_poly.pdbx_seq_one_letter_code
_entity_poly.pdbx_strand_id
1 'polypeptide(L)'
;MLVKEVLNKIHEKELTIKELADLYGVSARTIEMKIKNLGYEWNNKQSAYYYTGTGLEPLNTNFSGLFSKANQKLVEQKQANSEIASASEGNRNLEESIANGELDTIDILLQSPKDRSKRVYRGFYFDNDVLNIIERVPKSYKSELVNEALRKVFKEKGLLD
;
A
#
# COMPACT_ATOMS: atom_id res chain seq x y z
N MET A 1 -22.13 -11.16 5.20
CA MET A 1 -22.88 -11.11 3.94
C MET A 1 -22.27 -12.13 2.99
N LEU A 2 -23.09 -12.95 2.32
CA LEU A 2 -22.63 -13.90 1.32
C LEU A 2 -22.37 -13.20 -0.03
N VAL A 3 -21.53 -13.77 -0.88
CA VAL A 3 -21.27 -13.23 -2.24
C VAL A 3 -22.59 -13.04 -3.00
N LYS A 4 -23.48 -14.04 -2.98
CA LYS A 4 -24.79 -13.95 -3.67
C LYS A 4 -25.65 -12.76 -3.20
N GLU A 5 -25.64 -12.47 -1.91
CA GLU A 5 -26.42 -11.38 -1.32
C GLU A 5 -25.86 -10.03 -1.75
N VAL A 6 -24.53 -9.90 -1.78
CA VAL A 6 -23.85 -8.68 -2.24
C VAL A 6 -24.14 -8.42 -3.71
N LEU A 7 -24.03 -9.45 -4.56
CA LEU A 7 -24.29 -9.31 -6.00
C LEU A 7 -25.75 -8.96 -6.30
N ASN A 8 -26.70 -9.58 -5.60
CA ASN A 8 -28.13 -9.26 -5.75
C ASN A 8 -28.43 -7.82 -5.33
N LYS A 9 -27.90 -7.36 -4.19
CA LYS A 9 -28.10 -5.97 -3.74
C LYS A 9 -27.50 -4.94 -4.69
N ILE A 10 -26.36 -5.26 -5.33
CA ILE A 10 -25.79 -4.41 -6.39
C ILE A 10 -26.70 -4.39 -7.62
N HIS A 11 -27.25 -5.55 -8.02
CA HIS A 11 -28.16 -5.64 -9.15
C HIS A 11 -29.48 -4.88 -8.92
N GLU A 12 -30.04 -5.00 -7.72
CA GLU A 12 -31.26 -4.29 -7.29
C GLU A 12 -31.01 -2.80 -7.00
N LYS A 13 -29.75 -2.34 -7.08
CA LYS A 13 -29.30 -0.98 -6.78
C LYS A 13 -29.58 -0.53 -5.34
N GLU A 14 -29.75 -1.48 -4.44
CA GLU A 14 -29.88 -1.22 -2.99
C GLU A 14 -28.53 -0.90 -2.35
N LEU A 15 -27.43 -1.36 -2.97
CA LEU A 15 -26.09 -1.20 -2.43
C LEU A 15 -25.10 -0.89 -3.55
N THR A 16 -24.39 0.21 -3.40
CA THR A 16 -23.34 0.62 -4.33
C THR A 16 -21.97 0.08 -3.93
N ILE A 17 -21.05 0.00 -4.89
CA ILE A 17 -19.65 -0.38 -4.64
C ILE A 17 -18.99 0.58 -3.62
N LYS A 18 -19.38 1.86 -3.62
CA LYS A 18 -18.85 2.85 -2.67
C LYS A 18 -19.31 2.56 -1.25
N GLU A 19 -20.60 2.30 -1.04
CA GLU A 19 -21.13 1.97 0.29
C GLU A 19 -20.55 0.64 0.82
N LEU A 20 -20.32 -0.34 -0.07
CA LEU A 20 -19.58 -1.55 0.26
C LEU A 20 -18.15 -1.24 0.70
N ALA A 21 -17.48 -0.33 0.00
CA ALA A 21 -16.12 0.08 0.31
C ALA A 21 -16.05 0.73 1.70
N ASP A 22 -16.97 1.63 2.00
CA ASP A 22 -17.08 2.31 3.30
C ASP A 22 -17.39 1.31 4.42
N LEU A 23 -18.32 0.37 4.20
CA LEU A 23 -18.70 -0.66 5.18
C LEU A 23 -17.53 -1.57 5.58
N TYR A 24 -16.64 -1.88 4.62
CA TYR A 24 -15.47 -2.73 4.86
C TYR A 24 -14.18 -1.94 5.13
N GLY A 25 -14.21 -0.61 5.10
CA GLY A 25 -13.04 0.25 5.31
C GLY A 25 -11.96 0.06 4.23
N VAL A 26 -12.37 -0.20 2.99
CA VAL A 26 -11.46 -0.41 1.84
C VAL A 26 -11.81 0.53 0.69
N SER A 27 -11.00 0.55 -0.36
CA SER A 27 -11.33 1.34 -1.56
C SER A 27 -12.35 0.62 -2.46
N ALA A 28 -13.14 1.37 -3.23
CA ALA A 28 -14.05 0.81 -4.24
C ALA A 28 -13.32 -0.12 -5.24
N ARG A 29 -12.10 0.25 -5.64
CA ARG A 29 -11.21 -0.59 -6.46
C ARG A 29 -10.89 -1.92 -5.80
N THR A 30 -10.72 -1.96 -4.48
CA THR A 30 -10.48 -3.19 -3.73
C THR A 30 -11.70 -4.11 -3.80
N ILE A 31 -12.91 -3.55 -3.63
CA ILE A 31 -14.17 -4.31 -3.78
C ILE A 31 -14.26 -4.92 -5.18
N GLU A 32 -14.07 -4.12 -6.22
CA GLU A 32 -14.10 -4.57 -7.62
C GLU A 32 -13.06 -5.67 -7.88
N MET A 33 -11.83 -5.52 -7.39
CA MET A 33 -10.80 -6.54 -7.52
C MET A 33 -11.16 -7.84 -6.81
N LYS A 34 -11.78 -7.78 -5.62
CA LYS A 34 -12.21 -9.00 -4.91
C LYS A 34 -13.32 -9.72 -5.66
N ILE A 35 -14.29 -9.00 -6.20
CA ILE A 35 -15.35 -9.56 -7.05
C ILE A 35 -14.74 -10.17 -8.32
N LYS A 36 -13.77 -9.48 -8.96
CA LYS A 36 -13.06 -10.00 -10.12
C LYS A 36 -12.27 -11.28 -9.82
N ASN A 37 -11.59 -11.34 -8.68
CA ASN A 37 -10.84 -12.53 -8.26
C ASN A 37 -11.72 -13.73 -7.95
N LEU A 38 -13.00 -13.50 -7.66
CA LEU A 38 -14.01 -14.57 -7.57
C LEU A 38 -14.49 -15.06 -8.94
N GLY A 39 -13.96 -14.50 -10.03
CA GLY A 39 -14.35 -14.86 -11.39
C GLY A 39 -15.58 -14.13 -11.89
N TYR A 40 -15.90 -12.96 -11.34
CA TYR A 40 -17.01 -12.14 -11.84
C TYR A 40 -16.53 -10.96 -12.67
N GLU A 41 -17.24 -10.66 -13.74
CA GLU A 41 -17.01 -9.48 -14.56
C GLU A 41 -18.25 -8.59 -14.61
N TRP A 42 -18.03 -7.29 -14.76
CA TRP A 42 -19.12 -6.32 -14.81
C TRP A 42 -19.70 -6.24 -16.22
N ASN A 43 -21.01 -6.46 -16.35
CA ASN A 43 -21.75 -6.23 -17.58
C ASN A 43 -22.48 -4.89 -17.52
N ASN A 44 -21.99 -3.92 -18.30
CA ASN A 44 -22.55 -2.58 -18.34
C ASN A 44 -24.00 -2.54 -18.85
N LYS A 45 -24.40 -3.48 -19.72
CA LYS A 45 -25.77 -3.51 -20.29
C LYS A 45 -26.80 -3.97 -19.26
N GLN A 46 -26.41 -4.88 -18.39
CA GLN A 46 -27.29 -5.45 -17.35
C GLN A 46 -27.08 -4.82 -15.98
N SER A 47 -26.09 -3.92 -15.85
CA SER A 47 -25.68 -3.34 -14.57
C SER A 47 -25.50 -4.41 -13.49
N ALA A 48 -24.85 -5.51 -13.87
CA ALA A 48 -24.74 -6.71 -13.04
C ALA A 48 -23.40 -7.40 -13.25
N TYR A 49 -22.98 -8.15 -12.23
CA TYR A 49 -21.82 -9.04 -12.31
C TYR A 49 -22.22 -10.41 -12.85
N TYR A 50 -21.48 -10.93 -13.81
CA TYR A 50 -21.65 -12.27 -14.37
C TYR A 50 -20.41 -13.11 -14.09
N TYR A 51 -20.62 -14.39 -13.79
CA TYR A 51 -19.55 -15.32 -13.52
C TYR A 51 -18.90 -15.80 -14.83
N THR A 52 -17.59 -15.62 -14.95
CA THR A 52 -16.73 -16.06 -16.06
C THR A 52 -15.70 -17.10 -15.63
N GLY A 53 -15.72 -17.53 -14.36
CA GLY A 53 -14.80 -18.53 -13.85
C GLY A 53 -15.08 -19.93 -14.42
N THR A 54 -14.03 -20.75 -14.47
CA THR A 54 -14.09 -22.14 -14.96
C THR A 54 -14.46 -23.16 -13.87
N GLY A 55 -14.54 -22.74 -12.61
CA GLY A 55 -14.84 -23.58 -11.45
C GLY A 55 -16.27 -23.45 -10.92
N LEU A 56 -16.53 -24.02 -9.74
CA LEU A 56 -17.80 -23.84 -9.04
C LEU A 56 -17.99 -22.38 -8.62
N GLU A 57 -19.17 -21.84 -8.91
CA GLU A 57 -19.50 -20.46 -8.59
C GLU A 57 -19.50 -20.23 -7.06
N PRO A 58 -18.71 -19.27 -6.54
CA PRO A 58 -18.48 -19.11 -5.10
C PRO A 58 -19.62 -18.36 -4.37
N LEU A 59 -20.88 -18.64 -4.70
CA LEU A 59 -22.08 -17.93 -4.19
C LEU A 59 -22.21 -17.95 -2.66
N ASN A 60 -21.85 -19.07 -2.03
CA ASN A 60 -21.93 -19.27 -0.58
C ASN A 60 -20.65 -18.86 0.16
N THR A 61 -19.72 -18.20 -0.52
CA THR A 61 -18.51 -17.68 0.13
C THR A 61 -18.86 -16.47 0.98
N ASN A 62 -18.25 -16.36 2.16
CA ASN A 62 -18.37 -15.18 3.00
C ASN A 62 -17.61 -14.01 2.35
N PHE A 63 -18.33 -12.96 1.95
CA PHE A 63 -17.76 -11.79 1.27
C PHE A 63 -16.78 -11.03 2.16
N SER A 64 -17.06 -10.93 3.46
CA SER A 64 -16.19 -10.28 4.44
C SER A 64 -14.85 -11.03 4.60
N GLY A 65 -14.87 -12.36 4.41
CA GLY A 65 -13.68 -13.21 4.41
C GLY A 65 -12.72 -12.93 3.25
N LEU A 66 -13.14 -12.20 2.23
CA LEU A 66 -12.27 -11.79 1.12
C LEU A 66 -11.20 -10.79 1.57
N PHE A 67 -11.39 -10.13 2.72
CA PHE A 67 -10.54 -9.05 3.22
C PHE A 67 -9.63 -9.48 4.40
N SER A 68 -9.81 -10.69 4.94
CA SER A 68 -9.24 -11.11 6.23
C SER A 68 -7.81 -11.68 6.21
N LYS A 69 -6.90 -11.16 5.38
CA LYS A 69 -5.45 -11.43 5.52
C LYS A 69 -4.56 -10.17 5.61
N ALA A 70 -5.14 -8.97 5.66
CA ALA A 70 -4.34 -7.74 5.68
C ALA A 70 -4.72 -6.71 6.76
N ASN A 71 -5.85 -6.86 7.47
CA ASN A 71 -6.38 -5.80 8.34
C ASN A 71 -6.38 -6.08 9.85
N GLN A 72 -5.70 -7.13 10.34
CA GLN A 72 -5.52 -7.31 11.79
C GLN A 72 -4.40 -6.44 12.41
N LYS A 73 -3.64 -5.69 11.61
CA LYS A 73 -2.63 -4.75 12.13
C LYS A 73 -3.07 -3.28 12.18
N LEU A 74 -4.28 -2.95 11.70
CA LEU A 74 -4.69 -1.55 11.53
C LEU A 74 -5.77 -1.07 12.51
N VAL A 75 -6.41 -1.96 13.27
CA VAL A 75 -7.51 -1.58 14.18
C VAL A 75 -7.05 -1.33 15.62
N GLU A 76 -5.92 -1.88 16.07
CA GLU A 76 -5.36 -1.56 17.41
C GLU A 76 -4.51 -0.28 17.45
N GLN A 77 -4.06 0.27 16.32
CA GLN A 77 -3.17 1.44 16.31
C GLN A 77 -3.89 2.79 16.40
N LYS A 78 -5.22 2.84 16.47
CA LYS A 78 -5.98 4.10 16.54
C LYS A 78 -6.39 4.54 17.95
N GLN A 79 -6.02 3.82 19.02
CA GLN A 79 -6.48 4.14 20.38
C GLN A 79 -5.42 4.23 21.48
N ALA A 80 -4.12 4.23 21.18
CA ALA A 80 -3.07 4.41 22.20
C ALA A 80 -2.14 5.61 21.94
N ASN A 81 -2.67 6.67 21.33
CA ASN A 81 -2.01 7.99 21.34
C ASN A 81 -2.48 8.78 22.57
N SER A 82 -2.14 8.33 23.77
CA SER A 82 -1.95 9.23 24.91
C SER A 82 -1.08 8.55 25.95
N GLU A 83 0.03 9.20 26.28
CA GLU A 83 0.89 8.92 27.44
C GLU A 83 1.73 7.64 27.27
N ILE A 84 3.07 7.66 27.26
CA ILE A 84 3.94 8.08 28.35
C ILE A 84 5.32 8.43 27.77
N ALA A 85 5.88 9.56 28.23
CA ALA A 85 7.27 9.94 28.05
C ALA A 85 8.21 8.95 28.76
N SER A 86 9.24 8.45 28.07
CA SER A 86 10.56 8.09 28.64
C SER A 86 11.45 7.45 27.58
N ALA A 87 12.41 8.23 27.05
CA ALA A 87 13.69 7.74 26.54
C ALA A 87 14.68 8.92 26.42
N SER A 88 14.88 9.63 27.53
CA SER A 88 16.18 10.29 27.77
C SER A 88 17.19 9.17 27.95
N GLU A 89 18.22 9.11 27.09
CA GLU A 89 19.59 8.56 27.34
C GLU A 89 20.33 8.21 26.02
N GLY A 90 19.67 8.26 24.84
CA GLY A 90 20.34 8.04 23.55
C GLY A 90 20.71 9.28 22.73
N ASN A 91 20.14 10.46 23.04
CA ASN A 91 20.13 11.61 22.13
C ASN A 91 21.33 12.57 22.19
N ARG A 92 22.13 12.55 23.26
CA ARG A 92 23.18 13.58 23.43
C ARG A 92 24.30 13.49 22.38
N ASN A 93 24.60 12.29 21.90
CA ASN A 93 25.68 12.09 20.92
C ASN A 93 25.23 12.32 19.47
N LEU A 94 23.93 12.25 19.17
CA LEU A 94 23.42 12.42 17.80
C LEU A 94 23.24 13.91 17.45
N GLU A 95 22.78 14.72 18.40
CA GLU A 95 22.62 16.17 18.22
C GLU A 95 23.96 16.89 18.03
N GLU A 96 25.03 16.42 18.68
CA GLU A 96 26.37 17.02 18.58
C GLU A 96 27.04 16.75 17.21
N SER A 97 26.80 15.58 16.60
CA SER A 97 27.27 15.25 15.24
C SER A 97 26.50 15.97 14.13
N ILE A 98 25.22 16.29 14.36
CA ILE A 98 24.39 17.08 13.43
C ILE A 98 24.83 18.54 13.43
N ALA A 99 25.16 19.10 14.60
CA ALA A 99 25.66 20.48 14.72
C ALA A 99 27.06 20.68 14.09
N ASN A 100 27.87 19.63 14.03
CA ASN A 100 29.20 19.65 13.43
C ASN A 100 29.22 19.34 11.91
N GLY A 101 28.05 19.14 11.28
CA GLY A 101 27.94 18.90 9.83
C GLY A 101 28.41 17.53 9.36
N GLU A 102 28.52 16.56 10.28
CA GLU A 102 29.16 15.26 10.02
C GLU A 102 28.16 14.22 9.46
N LEU A 103 26.85 14.44 9.59
CA LEU A 103 25.80 13.52 9.14
C LEU A 103 24.72 14.25 8.32
N ASP A 104 24.46 13.76 7.11
CA ASP A 104 23.36 14.21 6.26
C ASP A 104 22.06 13.46 6.62
N THR A 105 20.92 14.02 6.22
CA THR A 105 19.57 13.43 6.35
C THR A 105 19.53 11.99 5.87
N ILE A 106 20.29 11.67 4.81
CA ILE A 106 20.42 10.33 4.27
C ILE A 106 21.12 9.39 5.25
N ASP A 107 22.15 9.87 5.95
CA ASP A 107 22.93 9.08 6.91
C ASP A 107 22.10 8.73 8.15
N ILE A 108 21.20 9.63 8.56
CA ILE A 108 20.21 9.40 9.63
C ILE A 108 19.19 8.32 9.22
N LEU A 109 18.71 8.35 7.98
CA LEU A 109 17.71 7.39 7.48
C LEU A 109 18.27 5.97 7.29
N LEU A 110 19.57 5.84 7.04
CA LEU A 110 20.26 4.56 6.85
C LEU A 110 20.58 3.81 8.16
N GLN A 111 20.58 4.50 9.30
CA GLN A 111 20.90 3.92 10.61
C GLN A 111 19.78 3.02 11.20
N SER A 112 18.63 2.88 10.55
CA SER A 112 17.55 1.99 10.99
C SER A 112 17.67 0.60 10.33
N PRO A 113 18.17 -0.45 11.01
CA PRO A 113 18.36 -1.74 10.39
C PRO A 113 17.18 -2.66 10.73
N LYS A 114 16.48 -3.18 9.72
CA LYS A 114 15.77 -4.48 9.86
C LYS A 114 15.93 -5.30 8.58
N ASP A 115 16.75 -6.33 8.75
CA ASP A 115 16.92 -7.56 7.97
C ASP A 115 16.81 -7.52 6.44
N ARG A 116 17.94 -7.90 5.84
CA ARG A 116 18.15 -8.13 4.41
C ARG A 116 17.61 -9.52 4.04
N SER A 117 16.56 -9.61 3.22
CA SER A 117 16.53 -10.58 2.11
C SER A 117 15.33 -10.37 1.17
N LYS A 118 15.59 -10.60 -0.13
CA LYS A 118 14.66 -10.77 -1.27
C LYS A 118 13.85 -9.51 -1.63
N ARG A 119 13.77 -9.21 -2.94
CA ARG A 119 13.09 -8.02 -3.47
C ARG A 119 11.65 -7.95 -2.94
N VAL A 120 11.39 -7.03 -2.01
CA VAL A 120 10.06 -6.71 -1.50
C VAL A 120 9.56 -5.49 -2.26
N TYR A 121 8.36 -5.57 -2.84
CA TYR A 121 7.67 -4.38 -3.33
C TYR A 121 7.40 -3.46 -2.12
N ARG A 122 8.15 -2.37 -2.04
CA ARG A 122 7.88 -1.27 -1.10
C ARG A 122 7.44 -0.08 -1.94
N GLY A 123 6.20 0.36 -1.74
CA GLY A 123 5.71 1.61 -2.32
C GLY A 123 6.33 2.77 -1.56
N PHE A 124 6.97 3.68 -2.29
CA PHE A 124 7.48 4.94 -1.75
C PHE A 124 6.67 6.07 -2.38
N TYR A 125 6.32 7.07 -1.57
CA TYR A 125 5.75 8.31 -2.08
C TYR A 125 6.89 9.23 -2.51
N PHE A 126 6.74 9.87 -3.67
CA PHE A 126 7.62 10.95 -4.11
C PHE A 126 6.89 12.28 -3.92
N ASP A 127 7.62 13.29 -3.49
CA ASP A 127 7.12 14.65 -3.50
C ASP A 127 6.89 15.13 -4.94
N ASN A 128 6.02 16.13 -5.10
CA ASN A 128 5.55 16.58 -6.40
C ASN A 128 6.69 17.05 -7.32
N ASP A 129 7.69 17.73 -6.77
CA ASP A 129 8.87 18.19 -7.50
C ASP A 129 9.71 17.02 -8.04
N VAL A 130 9.96 16.00 -7.21
CA VAL A 130 10.68 14.78 -7.59
C VAL A 130 9.88 13.98 -8.61
N LEU A 131 8.58 13.82 -8.40
CA LEU A 131 7.68 13.12 -9.32
C LEU A 131 7.65 13.80 -10.69
N ASN A 132 7.56 15.14 -10.72
CA ASN A 132 7.57 15.92 -11.96
C ASN A 132 8.85 15.71 -12.78
N ILE A 133 9.99 15.50 -12.13
CA ILE A 133 11.25 15.19 -12.83
C ILE A 133 11.19 13.77 -13.43
N ILE A 134 10.72 12.80 -12.66
CA ILE A 134 10.59 11.39 -13.11
C ILE A 134 9.58 11.29 -14.27
N GLU A 135 8.50 12.06 -14.24
CA GLU A 135 7.44 12.00 -15.23
C GLU A 135 7.82 12.57 -16.60
N ARG A 136 8.83 13.44 -16.67
CA ARG A 136 9.39 13.96 -17.94
C ARG A 136 10.08 12.90 -18.78
N VAL A 137 10.44 11.76 -18.18
CA VAL A 137 11.16 10.68 -18.85
C VAL A 137 10.18 9.61 -19.36
N PRO A 138 10.38 9.03 -20.57
CA PRO A 138 9.48 8.02 -21.11
C PRO A 138 9.32 6.83 -20.18
N LYS A 139 8.13 6.20 -20.19
CA LYS A 139 7.74 5.13 -19.24
C LYS A 139 8.75 3.99 -19.16
N SER A 140 9.43 3.65 -20.25
CA SER A 140 10.45 2.60 -20.31
C SER A 140 11.72 2.93 -19.49
N TYR A 141 12.00 4.20 -19.24
CA TYR A 141 13.24 4.68 -18.62
C TYR A 141 13.05 5.23 -17.20
N LYS A 142 11.81 5.37 -16.71
CA LYS A 142 11.53 5.91 -15.36
C LYS A 142 12.19 5.10 -14.25
N SER A 143 12.06 3.78 -14.32
CA SER A 143 12.69 2.88 -13.35
C SER A 143 14.22 2.91 -13.43
N GLU A 144 14.78 3.09 -14.63
CA GLU A 144 16.22 3.18 -14.83
C GLU A 144 16.76 4.48 -14.23
N LEU A 145 16.12 5.62 -14.49
CA LEU A 145 16.45 6.91 -13.88
C LEU A 145 16.47 6.84 -12.35
N VAL A 146 15.42 6.30 -11.74
CA VAL A 146 15.33 6.19 -10.27
C VAL A 146 16.43 5.29 -9.72
N ASN A 147 16.69 4.15 -10.36
CA ASN A 147 17.74 3.24 -9.92
C ASN A 147 19.14 3.84 -10.08
N GLU A 148 19.44 4.53 -11.18
CA GLU A 148 20.75 5.16 -11.40
C GLU A 148 20.99 6.34 -10.46
N ALA A 149 19.97 7.17 -10.21
CA ALA A 149 20.05 8.25 -9.23
C ALA A 149 20.35 7.70 -7.83
N LEU A 150 19.65 6.65 -7.41
CA LEU A 150 19.89 6.00 -6.11
C LEU A 150 21.27 5.32 -6.06
N ARG A 151 21.68 4.61 -7.10
CA ARG A 151 23.01 3.96 -7.18
C ARG A 151 24.13 4.97 -7.06
N LYS A 152 24.01 6.12 -7.71
CA LYS A 152 25.00 7.19 -7.63
C LYS A 152 25.18 7.66 -6.19
N VAL A 153 24.09 8.00 -5.50
CA VAL A 153 24.10 8.41 -4.10
C VAL A 153 24.68 7.31 -3.19
N PHE A 154 24.27 6.05 -3.42
CA PHE A 154 24.78 4.93 -2.62
C PHE A 154 26.27 4.66 -2.84
N LYS A 155 26.81 4.84 -4.05
CA LYS A 155 28.24 4.78 -4.33
C LYS A 155 29.01 5.92 -3.65
N GLU A 156 28.51 7.14 -3.75
CA GLU A 156 29.10 8.31 -3.08
C GLU A 156 29.16 8.14 -1.56
N LYS A 157 28.17 7.43 -0.98
CA LYS A 157 28.10 7.10 0.44
C LYS A 157 28.82 5.79 0.82
N GLY A 158 29.49 5.11 -0.11
CA GLY A 158 30.22 3.86 0.15
C GLY A 158 29.33 2.65 0.49
N LEU A 159 28.05 2.68 0.12
CA LEU A 159 27.06 1.63 0.39
C LEU A 159 26.96 0.60 -0.75
N LEU A 160 27.43 0.98 -1.95
CA LEU A 160 27.51 0.15 -3.15
C LEU A 160 28.85 0.40 -3.85
N ASP A 161 29.44 -0.66 -4.40
CA ASP A 161 30.65 -0.60 -5.24
C ASP A 161 30.34 -0.19 -6.69
#